data_AF-A0A957IKL8-F1
#
_entry.id   AF-A0A957IKL8-F1
#
_cell.length_a   1.000
_cell.length_b   1.000
_cell.length_c   1.000
_cell.angle_alpha   90.00
_cell.angle_beta   90.00
_cell.angle_gamma   90.00
#
_symmetry.space_group_name_H-M   'P 1'
#
loop_
_entity.id
_entity.type
_entity.pdbx_description
1 polymer ?
#
loop_
_entity_poly.entity_id
_entity_poly.type
_entity_poly.pdbx_seq_one_letter_code
_entity_poly.pdbx_strand_id
1 'polypeptide(L)'
;TVTADTWATELGTLSKTPPRLITTGEVVDVGTSGGVSWLGTAVSLTGGLLIGLAGGLLQHARGEKMLGRIALAGAIGGLVGSLTDSLLGATVQQIYYCDTCQKDTERKIHKCGTVTRPLRGWSWMNNDLVNLISSIAGGGIAVLIGLMLWRKKNR
;
A
#
# COMPACT_ATOMS: atom_id res chain seq x y z
N THR A 1 -3.57 -0.58 5.86
CA THR A 1 -2.89 -0.71 4.56
C THR A 1 -3.64 -0.02 3.46
N VAL A 2 -4.86 -0.47 3.09
CA VAL A 2 -5.63 0.12 1.98
C VAL A 2 -5.73 1.64 2.02
N THR A 3 -6.12 2.23 3.17
CA THR A 3 -6.21 3.70 3.29
C THR A 3 -4.85 4.40 3.10
N ALA A 4 -3.79 3.82 3.67
CA ALA A 4 -2.44 4.36 3.56
C ALA A 4 -1.97 4.34 2.10
N ASP A 5 -2.26 3.25 1.40
CA ASP A 5 -1.90 3.06 -0.01
C ASP A 5 -2.71 3.96 -0.96
N THR A 6 -4.02 4.08 -0.73
CA THR A 6 -4.89 5.00 -1.47
C THR A 6 -4.39 6.44 -1.31
N TRP A 7 -4.10 6.86 -0.08
CA TRP A 7 -3.58 8.21 0.16
C TRP A 7 -2.19 8.40 -0.44
N ALA A 8 -1.33 7.38 -0.40
CA ALA A 8 -0.01 7.44 -1.01
C ALA A 8 -0.08 7.58 -2.53
N THR A 9 -1.05 6.92 -3.17
CA THR A 9 -1.29 7.07 -4.61
C THR A 9 -1.82 8.46 -4.93
N GLU A 10 -2.89 8.90 -4.25
CA GLU A 10 -3.55 10.18 -4.52
C GLU A 10 -2.66 11.38 -4.17
N LEU A 11 -2.12 11.44 -2.96
CA LEU A 11 -1.25 12.54 -2.52
C LEU A 11 0.17 12.40 -3.09
N GLY A 12 0.61 11.19 -3.42
CA GLY A 12 1.89 10.97 -4.08
C GLY A 12 1.95 11.55 -5.49
N THR A 13 0.82 11.75 -6.16
CA THR A 13 0.76 12.48 -7.45
C THR A 13 1.26 13.92 -7.34
N LEU A 14 1.22 14.52 -6.14
CA LEU A 14 1.73 15.86 -5.84
C LEU A 14 3.25 15.89 -5.65
N SER A 15 3.92 14.74 -5.72
CA SER A 15 5.37 14.64 -5.60
C SER A 15 6.06 15.40 -6.72
N LYS A 16 6.99 16.29 -6.37
CA LYS A 16 7.84 17.00 -7.33
C LYS A 16 8.84 16.07 -8.03
N THR A 17 9.17 14.95 -7.40
CA THR A 17 10.05 13.91 -7.95
C THR A 17 9.21 12.80 -8.57
N PRO A 18 9.52 12.35 -9.80
CA PRO A 18 8.76 11.29 -10.44
C PRO A 18 8.93 9.96 -9.67
N PRO A 19 7.89 9.10 -9.66
CA PRO A 19 7.95 7.82 -9.00
C PRO A 19 8.96 6.89 -9.71
N ARG A 20 9.43 5.90 -8.96
CA ARG A 20 10.35 4.88 -9.45
C ARG A 20 9.78 3.50 -9.23
N LEU A 21 10.00 2.58 -10.17
CA LEU A 21 9.55 1.20 -10.00
C LEU A 21 10.29 0.56 -8.82
N ILE A 22 9.57 -0.09 -7.90
CA ILE A 22 10.17 -0.66 -6.68
C ILE A 22 11.20 -1.77 -6.97
N THR A 23 11.10 -2.44 -8.12
CA THR A 23 11.98 -3.56 -8.50
C THR A 23 13.24 -3.10 -9.20
N THR A 24 13.15 -2.18 -10.17
CA THR A 24 14.29 -1.75 -11.01
C THR A 24 14.84 -0.39 -10.63
N GLY A 25 14.07 0.44 -9.93
CA GLY A 25 14.42 1.83 -9.61
C GLY A 25 14.33 2.79 -10.80
N GLU A 26 13.86 2.32 -11.95
CA GLU A 26 13.62 3.13 -13.15
C GLU A 26 12.49 4.12 -12.93
N VAL A 27 12.60 5.29 -13.56
CA VAL A 27 11.56 6.32 -13.49
C VAL A 27 10.34 5.88 -14.29
N VAL A 28 9.17 5.95 -13.69
CA VAL A 28 7.89 5.56 -14.31
C VAL A 28 6.89 6.69 -14.22
N ASP A 29 5.82 6.60 -15.00
CA ASP A 29 4.73 7.57 -14.97
C ASP A 29 3.96 7.51 -13.65
N VAL A 30 3.34 8.63 -13.28
CA VAL A 30 2.46 8.70 -12.11
C VAL A 30 1.25 7.79 -12.33
N GLY A 31 0.99 6.90 -11.37
CA GLY A 31 -0.09 5.91 -11.44
C GLY A 31 0.32 4.57 -12.06
N THR A 32 1.60 4.37 -12.42
CA THR A 32 2.11 3.05 -12.78
C THR A 32 2.08 2.10 -11.58
N SER A 33 1.44 0.94 -11.75
CA SER A 33 1.42 -0.12 -10.73
C SER A 33 2.84 -0.57 -10.36
N GLY A 34 3.17 -0.45 -9.07
CA GLY A 34 4.49 -0.71 -8.51
C GLY A 34 5.45 0.49 -8.47
N GLY A 35 4.99 1.67 -8.88
CA GLY A 35 5.72 2.92 -8.72
C GLY A 35 5.68 3.44 -7.29
N VAL A 36 6.85 3.73 -6.71
CA VAL A 36 7.00 4.32 -5.38
C VAL A 36 7.63 5.71 -5.47
N SER A 37 7.15 6.65 -4.65
CA SER A 37 7.72 7.98 -4.51
C SER A 37 7.99 8.28 -3.04
N TRP A 38 8.94 9.18 -2.76
CA TRP A 38 9.26 9.57 -1.39
C TRP A 38 8.03 10.14 -0.66
N LEU A 39 7.26 11.00 -1.33
CA LEU A 39 6.03 11.56 -0.77
C LEU A 39 4.99 10.46 -0.52
N GLY A 40 4.78 9.55 -1.48
CA GLY A 40 3.87 8.43 -1.30
C GLY A 40 4.25 7.55 -0.11
N THR A 41 5.53 7.21 0.04
CA THR A 41 6.02 6.43 1.18
C THR A 41 5.81 7.15 2.52
N ALA A 42 6.07 8.47 2.57
CA ALA A 42 5.81 9.26 3.77
C ALA A 42 4.31 9.30 4.10
N VAL A 43 3.46 9.45 3.09
CA VAL A 43 1.99 9.40 3.25
C VAL A 43 1.55 8.03 3.76
N SER A 44 2.08 6.92 3.23
CA SER A 44 1.77 5.57 3.74
C SER A 44 2.12 5.41 5.23
N LEU A 45 3.28 5.92 5.64
CA LEU A 45 3.71 5.90 7.03
C LEU A 45 2.77 6.73 7.93
N THR A 46 2.45 7.96 7.52
CA THR A 46 1.57 8.85 8.29
C THR A 46 0.13 8.33 8.35
N GLY A 47 -0.41 7.78 7.26
CA GLY A 47 -1.72 7.15 7.24
C GLY A 47 -1.79 5.95 8.20
N GLY A 48 -0.76 5.09 8.19
CA GLY A 48 -0.63 4.01 9.16
C GLY A 48 -0.54 4.52 10.61
N LEU A 49 0.24 5.57 10.84
CA LEU A 49 0.39 6.19 12.16
C LEU A 49 -0.95 6.75 12.68
N LEU A 50 -1.71 7.46 11.84
CA LEU A 50 -3.00 8.03 12.21
C LEU A 50 -4.02 6.95 12.58
N ILE A 51 -4.08 5.86 11.81
CA ILE A 51 -4.93 4.71 12.14
C ILE A 51 -4.48 4.07 13.47
N GLY A 52 -3.17 3.90 13.65
CA GLY A 52 -2.62 3.36 14.89
C GLY A 52 -2.89 4.26 16.11
N LEU A 53 -2.83 5.58 15.95
CA LEU A 53 -3.18 6.56 16.99
C LEU A 53 -4.66 6.47 17.34
N ALA A 54 -5.55 6.43 16.34
CA ALA A 54 -6.98 6.28 16.58
C ALA A 54 -7.29 4.98 17.36
N GLY A 55 -6.74 3.85 16.91
CA GLY A 55 -6.88 2.57 17.62
C GLY A 55 -6.27 2.59 19.03
N GLY A 56 -5.12 3.24 19.18
CA GLY A 56 -4.46 3.40 20.47
C GLY A 56 -5.22 4.29 21.45
N LEU A 57 -5.88 5.35 20.98
CA LEU A 57 -6.73 6.23 21.80
C LEU A 57 -7.97 5.49 22.29
N LEU A 58 -8.59 4.65 21.46
CA LEU A 58 -9.71 3.80 21.86
C LEU A 58 -9.30 2.82 22.98
N GLN A 59 -8.11 2.22 22.86
CA GLN A 59 -7.58 1.35 23.92
C GLN A 59 -7.20 2.15 25.18
N HIS A 60 -6.69 3.37 25.01
CA HIS A 60 -6.37 4.25 26.13
C HIS A 60 -7.61 4.66 26.94
N ALA A 61 -8.72 4.95 26.25
CA ALA A 61 -10.01 5.22 26.89
C ALA A 61 -10.55 4.02 27.71
N ARG A 62 -10.08 2.81 27.40
CA ARG A 62 -10.36 1.57 28.16
C ARG A 62 -9.37 1.30 29.29
N GLY A 63 -8.44 2.23 29.56
CA GLY A 63 -7.44 2.12 30.62
C GLY A 63 -6.10 1.52 30.19
N GLU A 64 -5.94 1.13 28.92
CA GLU A 64 -4.70 0.52 28.45
C GLU A 64 -3.61 1.57 28.12
N LYS A 65 -2.41 1.37 28.65
CA LYS A 65 -1.23 2.20 28.34
C LYS A 65 -0.47 1.69 27.12
N MET A 66 -1.18 1.50 26.00
CA MET A 66 -0.62 0.92 24.76
C MET A 66 -0.62 1.88 23.56
N LEU A 67 -1.03 3.14 23.72
CA LEU A 67 -1.15 4.13 22.65
C LEU A 67 0.07 4.17 21.71
N GLY A 68 1.27 4.44 22.25
CA GLY A 68 2.48 4.54 21.43
C GLY A 68 2.86 3.23 20.72
N ARG A 69 2.53 2.08 21.30
CA ARG A 69 2.80 0.75 20.72
C ARG A 69 1.88 0.47 19.55
N ILE A 70 0.60 0.78 19.69
CA ILE A 70 -0.42 0.59 18.65
C ILE A 70 -0.20 1.60 17.51
N ALA A 71 0.18 2.85 17.85
CA ALA A 71 0.57 3.86 16.88
C ALA A 71 1.77 3.42 16.03
N LEU A 72 2.83 2.93 16.68
CA LEU A 72 4.02 2.42 15.99
C LEU A 72 3.69 1.18 15.13
N ALA A 73 2.90 0.25 15.65
CA ALA A 73 2.46 -0.93 14.91
C ALA A 73 1.64 -0.56 13.67
N GLY A 74 0.75 0.43 13.78
CA GLY A 74 -0.01 0.97 12.66
C GLY A 74 0.86 1.64 11.61
N ALA A 75 1.84 2.45 12.02
CA ALA A 75 2.78 3.11 11.11
C ALA A 75 3.61 2.09 10.31
N ILE A 76 4.22 1.12 11.00
CA ILE A 76 5.04 0.09 10.34
C ILE A 76 4.17 -0.83 9.48
N GLY A 77 3.00 -1.26 9.98
CA GLY A 77 2.08 -2.09 9.22
C GLY A 77 1.54 -1.40 7.96
N GLY A 78 1.24 -0.10 8.05
CA GLY A 78 0.84 0.72 6.90
C GLY A 78 1.94 0.82 5.84
N LEU A 79 3.18 1.10 6.27
CA LEU A 79 4.34 1.16 5.39
C LEU A 79 4.61 -0.19 4.71
N VAL A 80 4.71 -1.28 5.48
CA VAL A 80 4.98 -2.61 4.93
C VAL A 80 3.89 -3.05 3.97
N GLY A 81 2.62 -2.79 4.30
CA GLY A 81 1.51 -3.13 3.44
C GLY A 81 1.58 -2.40 2.09
N SER A 82 1.83 -1.09 2.08
CA SER A 82 1.95 -0.31 0.84
C SER A 82 3.18 -0.70 0.00
N LEU A 83 4.31 -1.03 0.64
CA LEU A 83 5.48 -1.55 -0.07
C LEU A 83 5.23 -2.95 -0.67
N THR A 84 4.48 -3.80 0.05
CA THR A 84 4.07 -5.11 -0.45
C THR A 84 3.15 -4.94 -1.66
N ASP A 85 2.24 -3.98 -1.61
CA ASP A 85 1.36 -3.65 -2.74
C ASP A 85 2.15 -3.25 -3.98
N SER A 86 3.06 -2.30 -3.82
CA SER A 86 3.95 -1.85 -4.89
C SER A 86 4.79 -3.01 -5.45
N LEU A 87 5.30 -3.90 -4.58
CA LEU A 87 6.09 -5.04 -5.01
C LEU A 87 5.26 -6.04 -5.84
N LEU A 88 4.06 -6.38 -5.38
CA LEU A 88 3.15 -7.27 -6.10
C LEU A 88 2.68 -6.63 -7.42
N GLY A 89 2.39 -5.33 -7.41
CA GLY A 89 2.07 -4.53 -8.58
C GLY A 89 3.15 -4.54 -9.65
N ALA A 90 4.42 -4.38 -9.25
CA ALA A 90 5.56 -4.42 -10.15
C ALA A 90 5.86 -5.81 -10.71
N THR A 91 5.47 -6.89 -10.03
CA THR A 91 5.94 -8.25 -10.35
C THR A 91 4.84 -9.16 -10.91
N VAL A 92 3.75 -9.36 -10.17
CA VAL A 92 2.78 -10.43 -10.44
C VAL A 92 1.40 -9.93 -10.82
N GLN A 93 1.08 -8.65 -10.55
CA GLN A 93 -0.22 -8.07 -10.84
C GLN A 93 -0.54 -8.07 -12.35
N GLN A 94 -1.77 -8.47 -12.67
CA GLN A 94 -2.32 -8.40 -14.02
C GLN A 94 -2.48 -6.96 -14.48
N ILE A 95 -1.73 -6.59 -15.51
CA ILE A 95 -1.84 -5.30 -16.20
C ILE A 95 -2.29 -5.55 -17.64
N TYR A 96 -3.11 -4.64 -18.15
CA TYR A 96 -3.60 -4.60 -19.51
C TYR A 96 -3.10 -3.33 -20.20
N TYR A 97 -3.11 -3.35 -21.53
CA TYR A 97 -2.75 -2.22 -22.37
C TYR A 97 -3.96 -1.78 -23.20
N CYS A 98 -4.20 -0.47 -23.26
CA CYS A 98 -5.20 0.12 -24.13
C CYS A 98 -4.55 0.64 -25.41
N ASP A 99 -4.81 -0.01 -26.55
CA ASP A 99 -4.24 0.40 -27.84
C ASP A 99 -4.79 1.75 -28.35
N THR A 100 -5.96 2.20 -27.88
CA THR A 100 -6.50 3.53 -28.25
C THR A 100 -5.84 4.67 -27.49
N CYS A 101 -5.67 4.51 -26.17
CA CYS A 101 -5.10 5.56 -25.32
C CYS A 101 -3.58 5.45 -25.17
N GLN A 102 -2.97 4.37 -25.64
CA GLN A 102 -1.56 4.05 -25.49
C GLN A 102 -1.12 4.12 -24.01
N LYS A 103 -1.90 3.47 -23.14
CA LYS A 103 -1.70 3.49 -21.68
C LYS A 103 -1.94 2.13 -21.04
N ASP A 104 -1.18 1.89 -19.99
CA ASP A 104 -1.35 0.77 -19.06
C ASP A 104 -2.60 0.98 -18.19
N THR A 105 -3.27 -0.12 -17.86
CA THR A 105 -4.49 -0.12 -17.04
C THR A 105 -4.70 -1.47 -16.38
N GLU A 106 -5.32 -1.47 -15.21
CA GLU A 106 -5.67 -2.68 -14.47
C GLU A 106 -7.02 -3.28 -14.92
N ARG A 107 -7.76 -2.55 -15.75
CA ARG A 107 -9.13 -2.88 -16.15
C ARG A 107 -9.17 -3.47 -17.56
N LYS A 108 -9.99 -4.52 -17.75
CA LYS A 108 -10.27 -5.17 -19.05
C LYS A 108 -10.93 -4.25 -20.08
N ILE A 109 -11.63 -3.21 -19.60
CA ILE A 109 -12.21 -2.15 -20.42
C ILE A 109 -11.65 -0.84 -19.89
N HIS A 110 -10.96 -0.10 -20.75
CA HIS A 110 -10.38 1.18 -20.36
C HIS A 110 -11.47 2.26 -20.23
N LYS A 111 -11.15 3.39 -19.56
CA LYS A 111 -12.10 4.51 -19.36
C LYS A 111 -12.64 5.10 -20.67
N CYS A 112 -11.91 4.93 -21.78
CA CYS A 112 -12.34 5.33 -23.12
C CYS A 112 -13.34 4.37 -23.78
N GLY A 113 -13.66 3.22 -23.15
CA GLY A 113 -14.56 2.19 -23.67
C GLY A 113 -13.87 1.07 -24.47
N THR A 114 -12.58 1.21 -24.81
CA THR A 114 -11.84 0.18 -25.57
C THR A 114 -11.56 -1.05 -24.71
N VAL A 115 -11.78 -2.25 -25.27
CA VAL A 115 -11.34 -3.52 -24.67
C VAL A 115 -9.82 -3.60 -24.70
N THR A 116 -9.22 -3.86 -23.55
CA THR A 116 -7.76 -3.85 -23.38
C THR A 116 -7.18 -5.25 -23.57
N ARG A 117 -5.95 -5.34 -24.09
CA ARG A 117 -5.23 -6.62 -24.20
C ARG A 117 -4.37 -6.87 -22.95
N PRO A 118 -4.23 -8.12 -22.49
CA PRO A 118 -3.32 -8.43 -21.38
C PRO A 118 -1.88 -8.08 -21.76
N LEU A 119 -1.16 -7.41 -20.86
CA LEU A 119 0.21 -6.96 -21.07
C LEU A 119 1.20 -7.80 -20.24
N ARG A 120 0.96 -7.94 -18.94
CA ARG A 120 1.81 -8.69 -18.01
C ARG A 120 1.04 -9.17 -16.77
N GLY A 121 1.68 -10.00 -15.96
CA GLY A 121 1.13 -10.51 -14.70
C GLY A 121 0.34 -11.81 -14.85
N TRP A 122 -0.17 -12.30 -13.72
CA TRP A 122 -0.99 -13.49 -13.68
C TRP A 122 -2.47 -13.14 -13.80
N SER A 123 -3.20 -13.85 -14.66
CA SER A 123 -4.61 -13.56 -14.97
C SER A 123 -5.55 -13.56 -13.75
N TRP A 124 -5.16 -14.23 -12.66
CA TRP A 124 -5.88 -14.30 -11.39
C TRP A 124 -5.41 -13.28 -10.35
N MET A 125 -4.26 -12.63 -10.54
CA MET A 125 -3.69 -11.63 -9.63
C MET A 125 -4.15 -10.23 -10.04
N ASN A 126 -5.40 -9.89 -9.75
CA ASN A 126 -5.94 -8.55 -9.98
C ASN A 126 -5.62 -7.59 -8.82
N ASN A 127 -5.96 -6.32 -9.00
CA ASN A 127 -5.75 -5.28 -7.98
C ASN A 127 -6.43 -5.61 -6.63
N ASP A 128 -7.61 -6.25 -6.64
CA ASP A 128 -8.31 -6.63 -5.41
C ASP A 128 -7.52 -7.67 -4.61
N LEU A 129 -6.94 -8.67 -5.29
CA LEU A 129 -6.12 -9.70 -4.65
C LEU A 129 -4.79 -9.15 -4.15
N VAL A 130 -4.17 -8.24 -4.91
CA VAL A 130 -2.97 -7.52 -4.48
C VAL A 130 -3.28 -6.75 -3.19
N ASN A 131 -4.33 -5.94 -3.17
CA ASN A 131 -4.77 -5.20 -1.98
C ASN A 131 -5.05 -6.11 -0.78
N LEU A 132 -5.66 -7.29 -1.00
CA LEU A 132 -5.91 -8.27 0.04
C LEU A 132 -4.59 -8.79 0.64
N ILE A 133 -3.66 -9.24 -0.19
CA ILE A 133 -2.36 -9.79 0.26
C ILE A 133 -1.56 -8.70 0.99
N SER A 134 -1.47 -7.51 0.42
CA SER A 134 -0.83 -6.34 1.03
C SER A 134 -1.43 -6.00 2.39
N SER A 135 -2.75 -6.10 2.52
CA SER A 135 -3.45 -5.85 3.78
C SER A 135 -3.16 -6.92 4.83
N ILE A 136 -3.12 -8.19 4.43
CA ILE A 136 -2.71 -9.30 5.32
C ILE A 136 -1.27 -9.11 5.79
N ALA A 137 -0.35 -8.75 4.88
CA ALA A 137 1.05 -8.51 5.23
C ALA A 137 1.19 -7.36 6.24
N GLY A 138 0.61 -6.19 5.94
CA GLY A 138 0.66 -5.04 6.83
C GLY A 138 -0.02 -5.28 8.19
N GLY A 139 -1.19 -5.91 8.20
CA GLY A 139 -1.92 -6.29 9.41
C GLY A 139 -1.16 -7.32 10.25
N GLY A 140 -0.59 -8.34 9.61
CA GLY A 140 0.23 -9.36 10.25
C GLY A 140 1.45 -8.76 10.97
N ILE A 141 2.16 -7.84 10.32
CA ILE A 141 3.27 -7.11 10.95
C ILE A 141 2.79 -6.29 12.15
N ALA A 142 1.67 -5.58 12.05
CA ALA A 142 1.12 -4.81 13.16
C ALA A 142 0.77 -5.72 14.37
N VAL A 143 0.17 -6.89 14.12
CA VAL A 143 -0.13 -7.89 15.15
C VAL A 143 1.16 -8.43 15.78
N LEU A 144 2.16 -8.80 14.97
CA LEU A 144 3.44 -9.30 15.48
C LEU A 144 4.14 -8.29 16.38
N ILE A 145 4.19 -7.02 15.98
CA ILE A 145 4.72 -5.92 16.80
C ILE A 145 3.92 -5.80 18.10
N GLY A 146 2.59 -5.82 18.02
CA GLY A 146 1.71 -5.80 19.19
C GLY A 146 2.00 -6.93 20.18
N LEU A 147 2.13 -8.16 19.69
CA LEU A 147 2.43 -9.35 20.50
C LEU A 147 3.82 -9.30 21.15
N MET A 148 4.84 -8.86 20.42
CA MET A 148 6.20 -8.71 20.97
C MET A 148 6.24 -7.69 22.09
N LEU A 149 5.58 -6.55 21.89
CA LEU A 149 5.54 -5.47 22.88
C LEU A 149 4.68 -5.86 24.09
N TRP A 150 3.61 -6.61 23.90
CA TRP A 150 2.81 -7.16 25.01
C TRP A 150 3.64 -8.13 25.85
N ARG A 151 4.30 -9.11 25.22
CA ARG A 151 5.16 -10.08 25.93
C ARG A 151 6.26 -9.42 26.77
N LYS A 152 6.84 -8.31 26.30
CA LYS A 152 7.86 -7.55 27.04
C LYS A 152 7.31 -6.81 28.28
N LYS A 153 6.01 -6.50 28.35
CA LYS A 153 5.39 -5.86 29.53
C LYS A 153 5.07 -6.88 30.64
N ASN A 154 4.85 -8.14 30.26
CA ASN A 154 4.43 -9.21 31.17
C ASN A 154 5.59 -10.13 31.62
N ARG A 155 6.83 -9.79 31.26
CA ARG A 155 8.06 -10.34 31.83
C ARG A 155 8.63 -9.32 32.79
#